data_AF-A0A660UY32-F1
#
_entry.id   AF-A0A660UY32-F1
#
_cell.length_a   1.000
_cell.length_b   1.000
_cell.length_c   1.000
_cell.angle_alpha   90.00
_cell.angle_beta   90.00
_cell.angle_gamma   90.00
#
_symmetry.space_group_name_H-M   'P 1'
#
loop_
_entity.id
_entity.type
_entity.pdbx_description
1 polymer ?
#
loop_
_entity_poly.entity_id
_entity_poly.type
_entity_poly.pdbx_seq_one_letter_code
_entity_poly.pdbx_strand_id
1 'polypeptide(L)'
;MSAAFGSVAEEESAKPAGDHVIVIATYKRGEDLVPVKEYFDKNGIETEIQEKGYYYFLVTKNKFQSPRRDGTDGYYALERIKQVGANYEAPQGYESFAPNLFQDAYGMKIR
;
A
#
# COMPACT_ATOMS: atom_id res chain seq x y z
N MET A 1 -47.45 -5.63 -12.54
CA MET A 1 -47.06 -4.74 -11.42
C MET A 1 -45.62 -5.05 -11.10
N SER A 2 -44.73 -4.11 -11.41
CA SER A 2 -43.29 -4.19 -11.14
C SER A 2 -43.02 -4.00 -9.66
N ALA A 3 -42.09 -4.77 -9.10
CA ALA A 3 -41.39 -4.41 -7.88
C ALA A 3 -39.89 -4.70 -8.09
N ALA A 4 -39.15 -3.64 -8.37
CA ALA A 4 -37.69 -3.63 -8.38
C ALA A 4 -37.22 -3.59 -6.92
N PHE A 5 -36.47 -4.61 -6.48
CA PHE A 5 -35.77 -4.58 -5.20
C PHE A 5 -34.34 -4.09 -5.41
N GLY A 6 -34.18 -2.81 -5.06
CA GLY A 6 -32.99 -2.14 -4.54
C GLY A 6 -31.62 -2.77 -4.78
N SER A 7 -30.88 -2.13 -5.68
CA SER A 7 -29.43 -2.07 -5.65
C SER A 7 -28.95 -1.46 -4.33
N VAL A 8 -28.45 -2.28 -3.41
CA VAL A 8 -27.56 -1.80 -2.34
C VAL A 8 -26.19 -1.63 -2.98
N ALA A 9 -25.97 -0.47 -3.60
CA ALA A 9 -24.62 0.04 -3.71
C ALA A 9 -24.16 0.26 -2.26
N GLU A 10 -23.12 -0.47 -1.86
CA GLU A 10 -22.28 -0.09 -0.74
C GLU A 10 -21.90 1.37 -0.94
N GLU A 11 -22.61 2.28 -0.27
CA GLU A 11 -22.10 3.59 0.03
C GLU A 11 -20.85 3.38 0.87
N GLU A 12 -19.71 3.29 0.19
CA GLU A 12 -18.41 3.58 0.77
C GLU A 12 -18.48 5.02 1.26
N SER A 13 -18.99 5.15 2.50
CA SER A 13 -18.92 6.33 3.34
C SER A 13 -17.59 7.01 3.03
N ALA A 14 -17.65 8.20 2.44
CA ALA A 14 -16.49 9.01 2.14
C ALA A 14 -15.80 9.36 3.47
N LYS A 15 -15.00 8.42 3.96
CA LYS A 15 -14.10 8.60 5.11
C LYS A 15 -13.26 9.83 4.79
N PRO A 16 -13.00 10.71 5.76
CA PRO A 16 -12.14 11.87 5.52
C PRO A 16 -10.85 11.36 4.89
N ALA A 17 -10.50 11.92 3.73
CA ALA A 17 -9.27 11.55 3.04
C ALA A 17 -8.12 11.68 4.02
N GLY A 18 -7.46 10.55 4.28
CA GLY A 18 -6.37 10.48 5.24
C GLY A 18 -5.24 11.46 4.94
N ASP A 19 -4.44 11.77 5.94
CA ASP A 19 -3.22 12.57 5.83
C ASP A 19 -1.94 11.72 5.82
N HIS A 20 -2.07 10.39 5.78
CA HIS A 20 -0.95 9.44 5.70
C HIS A 20 -0.99 8.64 4.40
N VAL A 21 0.18 8.37 3.83
CA VAL A 21 0.40 7.25 2.90
C VAL A 21 1.18 6.18 3.62
N ILE A 22 1.13 4.93 3.14
CA ILE A 22 2.01 3.88 3.65
C ILE A 22 3.23 3.78 2.72
N VAL A 23 4.41 3.95 3.29
CA VAL A 23 5.68 3.63 2.64
C VAL A 23 5.92 2.14 2.83
N ILE A 24 5.99 1.41 1.71
CA ILE A 24 6.16 -0.05 1.69
C ILE A 24 7.64 -0.41 1.69
N ALA A 25 8.43 0.29 0.89
CA ALA A 25 9.85 0.06 0.75
C ALA A 25 10.59 1.33 0.34
N THR A 26 11.86 1.43 0.71
CA THR A 26 12.79 2.46 0.25
C THR A 26 14.02 1.79 -0.33
N TYR A 27 14.41 2.17 -1.54
CA TYR A 27 15.53 1.53 -2.24
C TYR A 27 16.36 2.53 -3.05
N LYS A 28 17.61 2.16 -3.36
CA LYS A 28 18.53 3.03 -4.12
C LYS A 28 18.24 3.03 -5.63
N ARG A 29 17.64 1.95 -6.14
CA ARG A 29 17.31 1.79 -7.56
C ARG A 29 15.81 1.63 -7.71
N GLY A 30 15.17 2.51 -8.48
CA GLY A 30 13.73 2.46 -8.73
C GLY A 30 13.31 1.22 -9.53
N GLU A 31 14.18 0.70 -10.41
CA GLU A 31 13.95 -0.52 -11.20
C GLU A 31 13.66 -1.74 -10.33
N ASP A 32 14.34 -1.86 -9.19
CA ASP A 32 14.15 -2.98 -8.26
C ASP A 32 12.79 -2.91 -7.57
N LEU A 33 12.16 -1.73 -7.49
CA LEU A 33 10.81 -1.55 -6.93
C LEU A 33 9.70 -1.87 -7.93
N VAL A 34 10.00 -2.05 -9.23
CA VAL A 34 8.97 -2.31 -10.25
C VAL A 34 8.26 -3.66 -10.01
N PRO A 35 8.97 -4.78 -9.79
CA PRO A 35 8.29 -6.05 -9.50
C PRO A 35 7.50 -6.02 -8.18
N VAL A 36 7.99 -5.26 -7.20
CA VAL A 36 7.30 -5.07 -5.91
C VAL A 36 5.99 -4.32 -6.15
N LYS A 37 6.03 -3.22 -6.89
CA LYS A 37 4.84 -2.44 -7.30
C LYS A 37 3.81 -3.32 -7.98
N GLU A 38 4.22 -4.08 -9.01
CA GLU A 38 3.33 -4.99 -9.74
C GLU A 38 2.72 -6.06 -8.84
N TYR A 39 3.49 -6.60 -7.89
CA TYR A 39 3.00 -7.58 -6.93
C TYR A 39 1.91 -7.00 -6.03
N PHE A 40 2.12 -5.81 -5.46
CA PHE A 40 1.12 -5.16 -4.61
C PHE A 40 -0.13 -4.75 -5.41
N ASP A 41 0.04 -4.24 -6.63
CA ASP A 41 -1.08 -3.87 -7.51
C ASP A 41 -1.95 -5.11 -7.83
N LYS A 42 -1.34 -6.26 -8.15
CA LYS A 42 -2.06 -7.53 -8.38
C LYS A 42 -2.83 -8.01 -7.15
N ASN A 43 -2.39 -7.64 -5.95
CA ASN A 43 -3.05 -7.95 -4.68
C ASN A 43 -4.05 -6.87 -4.22
N GLY A 44 -4.38 -5.91 -5.10
CA GLY A 44 -5.36 -4.85 -4.86
C GLY A 44 -4.85 -3.69 -4.00
N ILE A 45 -3.53 -3.53 -3.87
CA ILE A 45 -2.92 -2.42 -3.14
C ILE A 45 -2.26 -1.53 -4.19
N GLU A 46 -2.93 -0.43 -4.55
CA GLU A 46 -2.41 0.48 -5.55
C GLU A 46 -1.21 1.27 -5.03
N THR A 47 -0.10 1.16 -5.76
CA THR A 47 1.18 1.75 -5.37
C THR A 47 1.78 2.63 -6.47
N GLU A 48 2.67 3.53 -6.05
CA GLU A 48 3.49 4.34 -6.94
C GLU A 48 4.93 4.44 -6.43
N ILE A 49 5.87 4.61 -7.35
CA ILE A 49 7.27 4.82 -7.03
C ILE A 49 7.52 6.33 -7.08
N GLN A 50 7.93 6.91 -5.96
CA GLN A 50 8.31 8.31 -5.84
C GLN A 50 9.84 8.42 -5.71
N GLU A 51 10.46 9.19 -6.59
CA GLU A 51 11.87 9.57 -6.45
C GLU A 51 12.00 10.74 -5.46
N LYS A 52 12.83 10.58 -4.43
CA LYS A 52 13.13 11.63 -3.44
C LYS A 52 14.61 11.62 -3.11
N GLY A 53 15.34 12.56 -3.71
CA GLY A 53 16.79 12.65 -3.56
C GLY A 53 17.48 11.42 -4.13
N TYR A 54 18.32 10.75 -3.34
CA TYR A 54 19.06 9.56 -3.75
C TYR A 54 18.29 8.24 -3.64
N TYR A 55 17.01 8.29 -3.24
CA TYR A 55 16.21 7.11 -2.94
C TYR A 55 14.88 7.12 -3.68
N TYR A 56 14.39 5.92 -3.94
CA TYR A 56 13.07 5.66 -4.48
C TYR A 56 12.20 5.05 -3.38
N PHE A 57 10.97 5.54 -3.28
CA PHE A 57 9.99 5.13 -2.29
C PHE A 57 8.82 4.47 -2.99
N LEU A 58 8.54 3.21 -2.64
CA LEU A 58 7.28 2.59 -3.03
C LEU A 58 6.23 2.97 -1.99
N VAL A 59 5.21 3.72 -2.39
CA VAL A 59 4.16 4.23 -1.50
C VAL A 59 2.78 3.90 -2.03
N THR A 60 1.79 3.86 -1.14
CA THR A 60 0.38 3.74 -1.54
C THR A 60 -0.10 5.01 -2.24
N LYS A 61 -0.92 4.84 -3.28
CA LYS A 61 -1.65 5.98 -3.90
C LYS A 61 -2.77 6.49 -3.01
N ASN A 62 -3.46 5.55 -2.34
CA ASN A 62 -4.51 5.85 -1.39
C ASN A 62 -3.94 6.51 -0.14
N LYS A 63 -4.74 7.39 0.45
CA LYS A 63 -4.44 8.07 1.70
C LYS A 63 -5.30 7.52 2.81
N PHE A 64 -4.71 7.40 3.98
CA PHE A 64 -5.29 6.76 5.14
C PHE A 64 -5.16 7.63 6.37
N GLN A 65 -6.03 7.39 7.35
CA GLN A 65 -5.84 7.89 8.69
C GLN A 65 -4.53 7.30 9.26
N SER A 66 -4.06 7.88 10.38
CA SER A 66 -2.77 7.48 10.94
C SER A 66 -2.72 5.97 11.27
N PRO A 67 -1.77 5.21 10.70
CA PRO A 67 -1.68 3.76 10.93
C PRO A 67 -1.16 3.40 12.33
N ARG A 68 -0.76 4.39 13.13
CA ARG A 68 -0.40 4.22 14.54
C ARG A 68 -1.61 4.08 15.46
N ARG A 69 -2.81 4.34 14.96
CA ARG A 69 -4.06 4.26 15.71
C ARG A 69 -4.78 2.98 15.30
N ASP A 70 -4.89 2.05 16.24
CA ASP A 70 -5.61 0.80 16.03
C ASP A 70 -7.06 1.07 15.58
N GLY A 71 -7.55 0.23 14.68
CA GLY A 71 -8.92 0.34 14.16
C GLY A 71 -9.12 1.40 13.07
N THR A 72 -8.09 2.15 12.68
CA THR A 72 -8.15 3.04 11.52
C THR A 72 -7.95 2.30 10.20
N ASP A 73 -8.40 2.90 9.10
CA ASP A 73 -8.13 2.38 7.76
C ASP A 73 -6.62 2.27 7.46
N GLY A 74 -5.80 3.20 7.97
CA GLY A 74 -4.34 3.13 7.85
C GLY A 74 -3.74 1.97 8.62
N TYR A 75 -4.24 1.67 9.81
CA TYR A 75 -3.80 0.52 10.59
C TYR A 75 -4.07 -0.78 9.81
N TYR A 76 -5.30 -0.94 9.30
CA TYR A 76 -5.65 -2.12 8.51
C TYR A 76 -4.90 -2.19 7.17
N ALA A 77 -4.66 -1.06 6.51
CA ALA A 77 -3.85 -1.00 5.29
C ALA A 77 -2.41 -1.43 5.56
N LEU A 78 -1.81 -0.97 6.66
CA LEU A 78 -0.47 -1.35 7.06
C LEU A 78 -0.37 -2.85 7.36
N GLU A 79 -1.31 -3.40 8.14
CA GLU A 79 -1.36 -4.84 8.43
C GLU A 79 -1.52 -5.67 7.15
N ARG A 80 -2.40 -5.24 6.23
CA ARG A 80 -2.58 -5.92 4.94
C ARG A 80 -1.31 -5.89 4.09
N ILE A 81 -0.59 -4.76 4.05
CA ILE A 81 0.69 -4.65 3.34
C ILE A 81 1.71 -5.64 3.90
N LYS A 82 1.81 -5.76 5.23
CA LYS A 82 2.72 -6.72 5.89
C LYS A 82 2.35 -8.16 5.57
N GLN A 83 1.05 -8.49 5.59
CA GLN A 83 0.55 -9.83 5.27
C GLN A 83 0.79 -10.20 3.81
N VAL A 84 0.51 -9.29 2.88
CA VAL A 84 0.73 -9.50 1.45
C VAL A 84 2.24 -9.58 1.15
N GLY A 85 3.04 -8.68 1.72
CA GLY A 85 4.49 -8.64 1.55
C GLY A 85 5.22 -9.86 2.11
N ALA A 86 4.70 -10.51 3.16
CA ALA A 86 5.28 -11.73 3.70
C ALA A 86 5.34 -12.90 2.70
N ASN A 87 4.51 -12.86 1.64
CA ASN A 87 4.48 -13.86 0.59
C ASN A 87 5.16 -13.40 -0.71
N TYR A 88 5.84 -12.25 -0.70
CA TYR A 88 6.53 -11.75 -1.88
C TYR A 88 7.76 -12.59 -2.19
N GLU A 89 7.86 -13.06 -3.42
CA GLU A 89 9.05 -13.70 -3.97
C GLU A 89 9.63 -12.84 -5.08
N ALA A 90 10.89 -12.42 -4.91
CA ALA A 90 11.57 -11.62 -5.92
C ALA A 90 11.82 -12.44 -7.19
N PRO A 91 11.51 -11.91 -8.39
CA PRO A 91 11.88 -12.56 -9.64
C PRO A 91 13.42 -12.65 -9.79
N GLN A 92 13.88 -13.66 -10.53
CA GLN A 92 15.31 -13.82 -10.80
C GLN A 92 15.90 -12.57 -11.46
N GLY A 93 17.05 -12.11 -10.94
CA GLY A 93 17.76 -10.92 -11.44
C GLY A 93 17.37 -9.60 -10.77
N TYR A 94 16.40 -9.63 -9.86
CA TYR A 94 16.06 -8.51 -8.99
C TYR A 94 16.59 -8.74 -7.58
N GLU A 95 16.68 -7.66 -6.80
CA GLU A 95 17.04 -7.77 -5.39
C GLU A 95 16.06 -8.72 -4.67
N SER A 96 16.61 -9.69 -3.92
CA SER A 96 15.80 -10.64 -3.16
C SER A 96 15.00 -10.00 -2.03
N PHE A 97 15.44 -8.80 -1.63
CA PHE A 97 15.02 -8.01 -0.50
C PHE A 97 15.16 -8.77 0.83
N ALA A 98 15.50 -8.06 1.91
CA ALA A 98 15.58 -8.71 3.21
C ALA A 98 14.20 -9.29 3.59
N PRO A 99 14.14 -10.43 4.31
CA PRO A 99 12.86 -11.05 4.73
C PRO A 99 11.91 -10.10 5.47
N ASN A 100 12.46 -9.05 6.07
CA ASN A 100 11.71 -8.06 6.86
C ASN A 100 11.38 -6.78 6.08
N LEU A 101 11.74 -6.64 4.80
CA LEU A 101 11.60 -5.38 4.07
C LEU A 101 10.17 -4.81 4.17
N PHE A 102 9.16 -5.66 4.02
CA PHE A 102 7.76 -5.23 4.09
C PHE A 102 7.22 -5.14 5.52
N GLN A 103 7.91 -5.74 6.49
CA GLN A 103 7.55 -5.64 7.91
C GLN A 103 7.91 -4.26 8.48
N ASP A 104 8.90 -3.60 7.88
CA ASP A 104 9.30 -2.22 8.18
C ASP A 104 8.42 -1.15 7.51
N ALA A 105 7.36 -1.56 6.79
CA ALA A 105 6.40 -0.61 6.22
C ALA A 105 5.85 0.32 7.30
N TYR A 106 5.64 1.59 6.95
CA TYR A 106 5.24 2.61 7.92
C TYR A 106 4.39 3.72 7.30
N GLY A 107 3.59 4.38 8.13
CA GLY A 107 2.83 5.57 7.74
C GLY A 107 3.71 6.81 7.63
N MET A 108 3.70 7.47 6.48
CA MET A 108 4.30 8.77 6.26
C MET A 108 3.19 9.82 6.18
N LYS A 109 3.23 10.79 7.10
CA LYS A 109 2.34 11.96 7.07
C LYS A 109 2.70 12.85 5.86
N ILE A 110 1.71 13.25 5.09
CA ILE A 110 1.90 14.03 3.85
C ILE A 110 1.38 15.47 3.92
N ARG A 111 0.59 15.83 4.94
CA ARG A 111 0.15 17.20 5.26
C ARG A 111 -0.13 17.34 6.75
#